data_AF-A0AA95HVT4-F1
#
_entry.id   AF-A0AA95HVT4-F1
#
_cell.length_a   1.000
_cell.length_b   1.000
_cell.length_c   1.000
_cell.angle_alpha   90.00
_cell.angle_beta   90.00
_cell.angle_gamma   90.00
#
_symmetry.space_group_name_H-M   'P 1'
#
loop_
_entity.id
_entity.type
_entity.pdbx_description
1 polymer ?
#
loop_
_entity_poly.entity_id
_entity_poly.type
_entity_poly.pdbx_seq_one_letter_code
_entity_poly.pdbx_strand_id
1 'polypeptide(L)' 'MDFLSWYDWITPTNPLASIFFGILFTIILGITVWVDTKQLRTVFVTAITGIAVTGIGVIILNAIGCYA' A
#
# COMPACT_ATOMS: atom_id res chain seq x y z
N MET A 1 0.87 -3.56 -22.40
CA MET A 1 0.36 -4.13 -21.15
C MET A 1 0.34 -2.99 -20.17
N ASP A 2 -0.81 -2.38 -19.94
CA ASP A 2 -0.91 -1.32 -18.94
C ASP A 2 -0.63 -1.93 -17.57
N PHE A 3 0.36 -1.40 -16.85
CA PHE A 3 0.74 -1.90 -15.53
C PHE A 3 -0.37 -1.66 -14.48
N LEU A 4 -1.38 -0.85 -14.84
CA LEU A 4 -2.49 -0.44 -13.99
C LEU A 4 -3.79 -0.46 -14.79
N SER A 5 -4.71 -1.35 -14.42
CA SER A 5 -6.09 -1.40 -14.90
C SER A 5 -7.00 -0.59 -13.98
N TRP A 6 -8.08 -0.03 -14.52
CA TRP A 6 -9.11 0.63 -13.70
C TRP A 6 -9.71 -0.30 -12.62
N TYR A 7 -9.77 -1.60 -12.88
CA TYR A 7 -10.28 -2.60 -11.94
C TYR A 7 -9.28 -2.99 -10.83
N ASP A 8 -8.00 -2.64 -10.97
CA ASP A 8 -6.98 -2.97 -9.95
C ASP A 8 -7.20 -2.22 -8.63
N TRP A 9 -8.07 -1.20 -8.64
CA TRP A 9 -8.57 -0.54 -7.42
C TRP A 9 -9.32 -1.48 -6.47
N ILE A 10 -9.96 -2.52 -7.00
CA ILE A 10 -10.79 -3.46 -6.21
C ILE A 10 -10.07 -4.79 -6.05
N THR A 11 -9.52 -5.32 -7.15
CA THR A 11 -8.78 -6.59 -7.14
C THR A 11 -7.50 -6.39 -7.95
N PRO A 12 -6.35 -6.19 -7.31
CA PRO A 12 -5.11 -6.01 -8.03
C PRO A 12 -4.74 -7.31 -8.74
N THR A 13 -4.68 -7.24 -10.08
CA THR A 13 -4.34 -8.39 -10.94
C THR A 13 -2.83 -8.61 -11.06
N ASN A 14 -2.02 -7.65 -10.60
CA ASN A 14 -0.57 -7.68 -10.65
C ASN A 14 0.06 -7.26 -9.30
N PRO A 15 1.16 -7.88 -8.84
CA PRO A 15 1.88 -7.46 -7.64
C PRO A 15 2.26 -5.98 -7.62
N LEU A 16 2.61 -5.41 -8.78
CA LEU A 16 2.98 -4.01 -8.92
C LEU A 16 1.80 -3.07 -8.63
N ALA A 17 0.58 -3.44 -9.03
CA ALA A 17 -0.62 -2.67 -8.73
C ALA A 17 -0.90 -2.66 -7.21
N SER A 18 -0.77 -3.80 -6.54
CA SER A 18 -0.90 -3.89 -5.08
C SER A 18 0.10 -3.03 -4.33
N ILE A 19 1.38 -3.04 -4.75
CA ILE A 19 2.42 -2.21 -4.15
C ILE A 19 2.12 -0.73 -4.39
N PHE A 20 1.71 -0.36 -5.60
CA PHE A 20 1.35 1.01 -5.93
C PHE A 20 0.22 1.54 -5.03
N PHE A 21 -0.88 0.81 -4.90
CA PHE A 21 -1.99 1.22 -4.04
C PHE A 21 -1.62 1.20 -2.55
N GLY A 22 -0.84 0.22 -2.09
CA GLY A 22 -0.38 0.19 -0.70
C GLY A 22 0.52 1.38 -0.35
N ILE A 23 1.42 1.79 -1.25
CA ILE A 23 2.23 3.00 -1.08
C ILE A 23 1.35 4.25 -1.11
N LEU A 24 0.42 4.34 -2.08
CA LEU A 24 -0.49 5.47 -2.19
C LEU A 24 -1.29 5.68 -0.90
N PHE A 25 -1.89 4.62 -0.36
CA PHE A 25 -2.64 4.68 0.90
C PHE A 25 -1.75 4.98 2.10
N THR A 26 -0.51 4.46 2.12
CA THR A 26 0.46 4.78 3.17
C THR A 26 0.83 6.26 3.16
N ILE A 27 0.99 6.88 1.99
CA ILE A 27 1.25 8.32 1.85
C ILE A 27 0.06 9.13 2.35
N ILE A 28 -1.16 8.78 1.94
CA ILE A 28 -2.39 9.45 2.39
C ILE A 28 -2.50 9.37 3.92
N LEU A 29 -2.34 8.18 4.50
CA LEU A 29 -2.33 7.97 5.96
C LEU A 29 -1.24 8.78 6.65
N GLY A 30 -0.03 8.81 6.09
CA GLY A 30 1.08 9.61 6.62
C GLY A 30 0.73 11.11 6.67
N ILE A 31 0.11 11.64 5.61
CA ILE A 31 -0.36 13.03 5.57
C ILE A 31 -1.47 13.25 6.60
N THR A 32 -2.45 12.35 6.72
CA THR A 32 -3.52 12.46 7.72
C THR A 32 -2.96 12.47 9.15
N VAL A 33 -2.07 11.53 9.49
CA VAL A 33 -1.42 11.46 10.80
C VAL A 33 -0.54 12.68 11.05
N TRP A 34 0.11 13.23 10.02
CA TRP A 34 0.89 14.45 10.15
C TRP A 34 -0.01 15.65 10.47
N VAL A 35 -1.13 15.79 9.76
CA VAL A 35 -2.07 16.90 9.98
C VAL A 35 -2.66 16.85 11.39
N ASP A 36 -3.02 15.65 11.86
CA ASP A 36 -3.61 15.41 13.18
C ASP A 36 -2.61 15.59 14.32
N THR A 37 -1.46 14.89 14.26
CA THR A 37 -0.53 14.83 15.39
C THR A 37 0.55 15.90 15.36
N LYS A 38 0.89 16.44 14.18
CA LYS A 38 2.04 17.32 13.94
C LYS A 38 3.38 16.76 14.44
N GLN A 39 3.47 15.45 14.69
CA GLN A 39 4.67 14.78 15.21
C GLN A 39 5.32 13.89 14.14
N LEU A 40 6.54 14.22 13.76
CA LEU A 40 7.27 13.50 12.69
C LEU A 40 7.54 12.05 13.07
N ARG A 41 7.76 11.78 14.37
CA ARG A 41 7.98 10.43 14.87
C ARG A 41 6.77 9.53 14.60
N THR A 42 5.56 10.02 14.86
CA THR A 42 4.32 9.27 14.65
C THR A 42 4.08 9.01 13.17
N VAL A 43 4.34 10.01 12.31
CA VAL A 43 4.26 9.86 10.85
C VAL A 43 5.25 8.80 10.36
N PHE A 44 6.49 8.83 10.85
CA PHE A 44 7.52 7.88 10.44
C PHE A 44 7.19 6.44 10.84
N VAL A 45 6.72 6.23 12.09
CA VAL A 45 6.25 4.91 12.54
C VAL A 45 5.08 4.44 11.67
N THR A 46 4.10 5.31 11.41
CA THR A 46 2.94 4.98 10.56
C THR A 46 3.37 4.60 9.15
N ALA A 47 4.31 5.33 8.55
CA ALA A 47 4.80 5.04 7.21
C ALA A 47 5.52 3.69 7.13
N ILE A 48 6.40 3.38 8.10
CA ILE A 48 7.09 2.08 8.17
C ILE A 48 6.06 0.96 8.33
N THR A 49 5.09 1.11 9.23
CA THR A 49 4.04 0.12 9.44
C THR A 49 3.21 -0.08 8.17
N GLY A 50 2.83 1.00 7.47
CA GLY A 50 2.09 0.92 6.20
C GLY A 50 2.85 0.19 5.09
N ILE A 51 4.16 0.47 4.95
CA ILE A 51 5.03 -0.24 4.00
C ILE A 51 5.16 -1.73 4.36
N ALA A 52 5.36 -2.05 5.65
CA ALA A 52 5.47 -3.43 6.10
C ALA A 52 4.18 -4.22 5.86
N VAL A 53 3.02 -3.63 6.19
CA VAL A 53 1.71 -4.24 5.95
C VAL A 53 1.48 -4.45 4.45
N THR A 54 1.82 -3.46 3.61
CA THR A 54 1.73 -3.58 2.15
C THR A 54 2.58 -4.74 1.65
N GLY A 55 3.85 -4.81 2.07
CA GLY A 55 4.77 -5.88 1.66
C GLY A 55 4.27 -7.27 2.07
N ILE A 56 3.84 -7.43 3.32
CA ILE A 56 3.29 -8.69 3.84
C ILE A 56 2.01 -9.07 3.07
N GLY A 57 1.10 -8.12 2.86
CA GLY A 57 -0.13 -8.35 2.11
C GLY A 57 0.15 -8.82 0.67
N VAL A 58 1.10 -8.18 -0.02
CA VAL A 58 1.51 -8.56 -1.37
C VAL A 58 2.11 -9.98 -1.38
N ILE A 59 2.95 -10.33 -0.40
CA ILE A 59 3.52 -11.69 -0.29
C ILE A 59 2.42 -12.73 -0.11
N ILE A 60 1.44 -12.46 0.76
CA ILE A 60 0.31 -13.37 0.99
C ILE A 60 -0.52 -13.54 -0.28
N LEU A 61 -0.87 -12.44 -0.95
CA LEU A 61 -1.62 -12.46 -2.22
C LEU A 61 -0.86 -13.25 -3.30
N ASN A 62 0.46 -13.13 -3.35
CA ASN A 62 1.30 -13.89 -4.27
C ASN A 62 1.30 -15.39 -3.92
N ALA A 63 1.45 -15.74 -2.64
CA ALA A 63 1.45 -17.13 -2.18
C ALA A 63 0.11 -17.85 -2.42
N ILE A 64 -1.01 -17.13 -2.42
CA ILE A 64 -2.36 -17.68 -2.70
C ILE A 64 -2.62 -17.81 -4.20
N GLY A 65 -1.73 -17.29 -5.07
CA GLY A 65 -1.91 -17.33 -6.52
C GLY A 65 -2.95 -16.34 -7.04
N CYS A 66 -3.23 -15.26 -6.29
CA CYS A 66 -4.14 -14.20 -6.75
C CYS A 66 -3.57 -13.38 -7.91
N TYR A 67 -2.26 -13.46 -8.14
CA TYR A 67 -1.61 -12.89 -9.31
C TYR A 67 -1.44 -13.99 -10.35
N ALA A 68 -2.05 -13.81 -11.52
CA ALA A 68 -1.96 -14.71 -12.67
C ALA A 68 -0.94 -14.20 -13.70
#